data_AF-A0A5C6V4P8-F1
#
_entry.id   AF-A0A5C6V4P8-F1
#
_cell.length_a   1.000
_cell.length_b   1.000
_cell.length_c   1.000
_cell.angle_alpha   90.00
_cell.angle_beta   90.00
_cell.angle_gamma   90.00
#
_symmetry.space_group_name_H-M   'P 1'
#
loop_
_entity.id
_entity.type
_entity.pdbx_description
1 polymer ?
#
loop_
_entity_poly.entity_id
_entity_poly.type
_entity_poly.pdbx_seq_one_letter_code
_entity_poly.pdbx_strand_id
1 'polypeptide(L)' 'MSDRKIGMEVNEDGDVAYLSLPEHPGKGSPGVVVKQIGLRSLITEYKGPEIYLDFDKNGVLIGMEFLLEQED' A
#
# COMPACT_ATOMS: atom_id res chain seq x y z
N MET A 1 -20.34 -3.75 12.70
CA MET A 1 -18.91 -3.58 13.00
C MET A 1 -18.17 -3.96 11.72
N SER A 2 -17.52 -3.02 11.06
CA SER A 2 -16.77 -3.32 9.84
C SER A 2 -15.67 -4.32 10.18
N ASP A 3 -15.60 -5.42 9.43
CA ASP A 3 -14.60 -6.48 9.59
C ASP A 3 -13.21 -5.86 9.48
N ARG A 4 -12.52 -5.66 10.61
CA ARG A 4 -11.18 -5.07 10.64
C ARG A 4 -10.17 -6.11 10.18
N LYS A 5 -10.05 -6.28 8.87
CA LYS A 5 -9.13 -7.25 8.28
C LYS A 5 -8.05 -6.52 7.51
N ILE A 6 -6.81 -6.94 7.73
CA ILE A 6 -5.70 -6.60 6.87
C ILE A 6 -5.73 -7.62 5.73
N GLY A 7 -5.78 -7.13 4.49
CA GLY A 7 -5.71 -7.95 3.29
C GLY A 7 -4.37 -7.78 2.61
N MET A 8 -3.86 -8.85 1.99
CA MET A 8 -2.66 -8.78 1.16
C MET A 8 -2.94 -9.49 -0.15
N GLU A 9 -2.64 -8.83 -1.26
CA GLU A 9 -2.72 -9.38 -2.61
C GLU A 9 -1.37 -9.21 -3.29
N VAL A 10 -0.88 -10.26 -3.93
CA VAL A 10 0.31 -10.21 -4.80
C VAL A 10 -0.19 -10.29 -6.24
N ASN A 11 0.39 -9.49 -7.13
CA ASN A 11 0.03 -9.53 -8.55
C ASN A 11 0.51 -10.84 -9.21
N GLU A 12 0.08 -11.06 -10.45
CA GLU A 12 0.39 -12.31 -11.18
C GLU A 12 1.89 -12.46 -11.44
N ASP A 13 2.59 -11.36 -11.66
CA ASP A 13 4.04 -11.33 -11.92
C ASP A 13 4.89 -11.47 -10.65
N GLY A 14 4.27 -11.38 -9.46
CA GLY A 14 4.93 -11.56 -8.18
C GLY A 14 5.85 -10.41 -7.74
N ASP A 15 5.94 -9.35 -8.52
CA ASP A 15 6.81 -8.18 -8.29
C ASP A 15 6.10 -7.04 -7.55
N VAL A 16 4.78 -7.13 -7.34
CA VAL A 16 4.01 -6.14 -6.58
C VAL A 16 3.12 -6.82 -5.56
N ALA A 17 3.19 -6.36 -4.32
CA ALA A 17 2.25 -6.74 -3.27
C ALA A 17 1.51 -5.51 -2.73
N TYR A 18 0.18 -5.59 -2.67
CA TYR A 18 -0.67 -4.57 -2.08
C TYR A 18 -1.27 -5.05 -0.76
N LEU A 19 -1.05 -4.28 0.30
CA LEU A 19 -1.62 -4.50 1.62
C LEU A 19 -2.75 -3.50 1.84
N SER A 20 -3.98 -3.99 1.99
CA SER A 20 -5.16 -3.20 2.34
C SER A 20 -5.33 -3.15 3.86
N LEU A 21 -5.51 -1.96 4.42
CA LEU A 21 -5.77 -1.74 5.84
C LEU A 21 -7.29 -1.71 6.13
N PRO A 22 -7.72 -1.85 7.40
CA PRO A 22 -9.14 -1.94 7.78
C PRO A 22 -10.02 -0.80 7.28
N GLU A 23 -9.46 0.39 7.11
CA GLU A 23 -10.16 1.59 6.64
C GLU A 23 -10.28 1.64 5.10
N HIS A 24 -9.66 0.71 4.38
CA HIS A 24 -9.82 0.57 2.94
C HIS A 24 -11.25 0.09 2.61
N PRO A 25 -11.99 0.76 1.71
CA PRO A 25 -13.37 0.39 1.35
C PRO A 25 -13.48 -0.87 0.47
N GLY A 26 -12.41 -1.64 0.36
CA GLY A 26 -12.30 -2.80 -0.54
C GLY A 26 -11.86 -2.47 -1.97
N LYS A 27 -11.42 -3.53 -2.68
CA LYS A 27 -10.91 -3.48 -4.05
C LYS A 27 -11.94 -2.94 -5.05
N GLY A 28 -11.47 -2.23 -6.06
CA GLY A 28 -12.31 -1.69 -7.14
C GLY A 28 -13.08 -0.42 -6.78
N SER A 29 -12.87 0.13 -5.59
CA SER A 29 -13.43 1.42 -5.19
C SER A 29 -12.63 2.56 -5.85
N PRO A 30 -13.22 3.34 -6.78
CA PRO A 30 -12.49 4.39 -7.50
C PRO A 30 -12.23 5.62 -6.60
N GLY A 31 -11.06 6.25 -6.78
CA GLY A 31 -10.74 7.52 -6.13
C GLY A 31 -10.53 7.46 -4.61
N VAL A 32 -10.23 6.27 -4.08
CA VAL A 32 -10.04 6.07 -2.63
C VAL A 32 -8.68 6.61 -2.20
N VAL A 33 -7.63 6.24 -2.92
CA VAL A 33 -6.29 6.80 -2.72
C VAL A 33 -6.26 8.18 -3.36
N VAL A 34 -6.04 9.22 -2.56
CA VAL A 34 -5.90 10.60 -3.06
C VAL A 34 -4.48 11.14 -2.90
N LYS A 35 -3.65 10.45 -2.12
CA LYS A 35 -2.26 10.80 -1.88
C LYS A 35 -1.44 9.53 -1.67
N GLN A 36 -0.27 9.49 -2.30
CA GLN A 36 0.71 8.43 -2.14
C GLN A 36 2.03 9.03 -1.67
N ILE A 37 2.71 8.37 -0.72
CA ILE A 37 4.01 8.80 -0.19
C ILE A 37 4.98 7.61 -0.21
N GLY A 38 6.12 7.75 -0.89
CA GLY A 38 7.19 6.75 -0.81
C GLY A 38 7.86 6.75 0.57
N LEU A 39 8.03 5.58 1.18
CA LEU A 39 8.60 5.43 2.52
C LEU A 39 10.03 6.00 2.63
N ARG A 40 10.81 5.92 1.54
CA ARG A 40 12.14 6.53 1.43
C ARG A 40 12.15 8.05 1.66
N SER A 41 11.05 8.73 1.36
CA SER A 41 10.93 10.17 1.61
C SER A 41 10.76 10.52 3.09
N LEU A 42 10.39 9.54 3.92
CA LEU A 42 10.09 9.71 5.34
C LEU A 42 11.24 9.25 6.24
N ILE A 43 12.01 8.25 5.81
CA ILE A 43 13.06 7.63 6.60
C ILE A 43 14.40 7.81 5.89
N THR A 44 15.25 8.68 6.44
CA THR A 44 16.62 8.88 5.95
C THR A 44 17.40 7.56 6.01
N GLU A 45 18.14 7.26 4.94
CA GLU A 45 18.95 6.04 4.82
C GLU A 45 18.15 4.73 4.89
N TYR A 46 16.85 4.76 4.56
CA TYR A 46 16.04 3.54 4.49
C TYR A 46 16.64 2.50 3.53
N LYS A 47 16.87 1.29 4.06
CA LYS A 47 17.33 0.11 3.33
C LYS A 47 16.21 -0.93 3.34
N GLY A 48 15.67 -1.22 2.16
CA GLY A 48 14.53 -2.11 1.98
C GLY A 48 13.91 -1.94 0.59
N PRO A 49 12.85 -2.70 0.28
CA PRO A 49 12.11 -2.59 -0.98
C PRO A 49 11.48 -1.20 -1.13
N GLU A 50 11.10 -0.82 -2.35
CA GLU A 50 10.31 0.40 -2.52
C GLU A 50 8.90 0.17 -1.94
N ILE A 51 8.49 1.05 -1.03
CA ILE A 51 7.18 0.97 -0.37
C ILE A 51 6.47 2.31 -0.55
N TYR A 52 5.25 2.27 -1.04
CA TYR A 52 4.36 3.41 -1.11
C TYR A 52 3.26 3.31 -0.07
N LEU A 53 2.96 4.44 0.57
CA LEU A 53 1.92 4.61 1.57
C LEU A 53 0.72 5.35 0.97
N ASP A 54 -0.44 4.72 0.98
CA ASP A 54 -1.64 5.23 0.33
C ASP A 54 -2.63 5.80 1.34
N PHE A 55 -3.01 7.07 1.12
CA PHE A 55 -3.87 7.83 2.01
C PHE A 55 -5.20 8.19 1.35
N ASP A 56 -6.26 8.13 2.16
CA ASP A 56 -7.58 8.61 1.79
C ASP A 56 -7.69 10.14 1.87
N LYS A 57 -8.84 10.68 1.48
CA LYS A 57 -9.13 12.14 1.51
C LYS A 57 -9.09 12.78 2.89
N ASN A 58 -9.17 11.97 3.94
CA ASN A 58 -9.11 12.42 5.33
C ASN A 58 -7.69 12.29 5.91
N GLY A 59 -6.72 11.84 5.11
CA GLY A 59 -5.35 11.60 5.55
C GLY A 59 -5.18 10.29 6.34
N VAL A 60 -6.12 9.35 6.24
CA VAL A 60 -6.02 8.03 6.85
C VAL A 60 -5.20 7.13 5.94
N LEU A 61 -4.19 6.45 6.49
CA LEU A 61 -3.45 5.41 5.78
C LEU A 61 -4.39 4.21 5.57
N ILE A 62 -4.64 3.87 4.32
CA ILE A 62 -5.60 2.82 3.93
C ILE A 62 -4.93 1.67 3.17
N GLY A 63 -3.70 1.85 2.70
CA GLY A 63 -2.98 0.82 1.97
C GLY A 63 -1.47 1.03 1.95
N MET A 64 -0.76 -0.02 1.57
CA MET A 64 0.67 0.00 1.31
C MET A 64 0.95 -0.84 0.07
N GLU A 65 1.72 -0.30 -0.87
CA GLU A 65 2.20 -1.02 -2.05
C GLU A 65 3.70 -1.31 -1.89
N PHE A 66 4.09 -2.56 -2.11
CA PHE A 66 5.46 -3.03 -2.07
C PHE A 66 5.89 -3.38 -3.49
N LEU A 67 6.95 -2.76 -3.98
CA LEU A 67 7.64 -3.20 -5.19
C LEU A 67 8.78 -4.13 -4.77
N LEU A 68 8.66 -5.39 -5.19
CA LEU A 68 9.63 -6.44 -4.93
C LEU A 68 10.58 -6.49 -6.13
N GLU A 69 11.89 -6.34 -5.87
CA GLU A 69 12.89 -6.58 -6.91
C GLU A 69 12.86 -8.06 -7.29
N GLN A 70 12.78 -8.36 -8.59
CA GLN A 70 13.03 -9.72 -9.07
C GLN A 70 14.53 -9.98 -8.97
N GLU A 71 14.92 -11.09 -8.34
CA GLU A 71 16.29 -11.59 -8.48
C GLU A 71 16.46 -12.06 -9.94
N ASP A 72 17.44 -11.48 -10.66
CA ASP A 72 17.83 -11.84 -12.04
C ASP A 72 18.21 -13.32 -12.21
#